data_AF-A0A183HNG6-F1
#
_entry.id   AF-A0A183HNG6-F1
#
_cell.length_a   1.000
_cell.length_b   1.000
_cell.length_c   1.000
_cell.angle_alpha   90.00
_cell.angle_beta   90.00
_cell.angle_gamma   90.00
#
_symmetry.space_group_name_H-M   'P 1'
#
loop_
_entity.id
_entity.type
_entity.pdbx_description
1 polymer ?
#
loop_
_entity_poly.entity_id
_entity_poly.type
_entity_poly.pdbx_seq_one_letter_code
_entity_poly.pdbx_strand_id
1 'polypeptide(L)'
;MLCILIVSSEKLKFIIITVYFSGIAYAVLAGADPVYGLYTSFFPVFFYMFFGTSKHASIGTFAVISIMAAVASNEIIQELKMSNTIVMNNTVISLTYVEVTTTLAFTIGIVELAAGIFQLEFVTAYFSDTLVSGFITAAAIHVVYAQLDGFFGFTAPKFNGIGYLFKVFDGIINSP
;
A
#
# COMPACT_ATOMS: atom_id res chain seq x y z
N MET A 1 -5.52 -9.39 -34.86
CA MET A 1 -4.84 -10.04 -33.72
C MET A 1 -3.37 -9.61 -33.58
N LEU A 2 -2.59 -9.49 -34.67
CA LEU A 2 -1.18 -9.07 -34.61
C LEU A 2 -0.94 -7.54 -34.48
N CYS A 3 -1.71 -6.68 -35.15
CA CYS A 3 -1.54 -5.21 -35.04
C CYS A 3 -1.95 -4.61 -33.68
N ILE A 4 -2.78 -5.30 -32.89
CA ILE A 4 -3.17 -4.87 -31.53
C ILE A 4 -2.07 -5.23 -30.51
N LEU A 5 -1.26 -6.27 -30.77
CA LEU A 5 -0.12 -6.62 -29.92
C LEU A 5 1.03 -5.61 -30.04
N ILE A 6 1.21 -4.96 -31.18
CA ILE A 6 2.32 -4.00 -31.40
C ILE A 6 2.06 -2.64 -30.76
N VAL A 7 0.83 -2.11 -30.81
CA VAL A 7 0.46 -0.86 -30.12
C VAL A 7 0.24 -1.07 -28.62
N SER A 8 -0.18 -2.28 -28.21
CA SER A 8 -0.30 -2.68 -26.79
C SER A 8 1.08 -2.94 -26.15
N SER A 9 2.04 -3.52 -26.88
CA SER A 9 3.41 -3.81 -26.40
C SER A 9 4.14 -2.59 -25.83
N GLU A 10 4.06 -1.43 -26.51
CA GLU A 10 4.76 -0.21 -26.09
C GLU A 10 4.16 0.38 -24.81
N LYS A 11 2.81 0.48 -24.74
CA LYS A 11 2.10 0.91 -23.55
C LYS A 11 2.27 -0.07 -22.39
N LEU A 12 2.28 -1.38 -22.67
CA LEU A 12 2.48 -2.43 -21.68
C LEU A 12 3.89 -2.38 -21.08
N LYS A 13 4.93 -2.18 -21.90
CA LYS A 13 6.31 -1.97 -21.41
C LYS A 13 6.38 -0.76 -20.48
N PHE A 14 5.74 0.34 -20.86
CA PHE A 14 5.70 1.57 -20.06
C PHE A 14 4.94 1.39 -18.74
N ILE A 15 3.80 0.70 -18.79
CA ILE A 15 2.98 0.37 -17.62
C ILE A 15 3.74 -0.57 -16.67
N ILE A 16 4.37 -1.64 -17.18
CA ILE A 16 5.16 -2.58 -16.38
C ILE A 16 6.34 -1.87 -15.71
N ILE A 17 7.07 -1.03 -16.44
CA ILE A 17 8.18 -0.23 -15.89
C ILE A 17 7.69 0.71 -14.78
N THR A 18 6.54 1.36 -14.97
CA THR A 18 5.96 2.29 -13.99
C THR A 18 5.53 1.54 -12.72
N VAL A 19 4.85 0.40 -12.86
CA VAL A 19 4.40 -0.42 -11.72
C VAL A 19 5.59 -1.00 -10.96
N TYR A 20 6.65 -1.42 -11.65
CA TYR A 20 7.87 -1.96 -11.04
C TYR A 20 8.58 -0.91 -10.17
N PHE A 21 8.84 0.27 -10.72
CA PHE A 21 9.50 1.35 -9.97
C PHE A 21 8.65 1.84 -8.80
N SER A 22 7.34 1.97 -9.04
CA SER A 22 6.35 2.35 -8.02
C SER A 22 6.27 1.33 -6.88
N GLY A 23 6.28 0.02 -7.18
CA GLY A 23 6.23 -1.04 -6.18
C GLY A 23 7.45 -1.07 -5.26
N ILE A 24 8.65 -0.83 -5.81
CA ILE A 24 9.88 -0.72 -5.02
C ILE A 24 9.83 0.50 -4.09
N ALA A 25 9.45 1.66 -4.63
CA ALA A 25 9.36 2.90 -3.85
C ALA A 25 8.35 2.79 -2.70
N TYR A 26 7.19 2.17 -2.94
CA TYR A 26 6.16 2.03 -1.92
C TYR A 26 6.44 0.92 -0.89
N ALA A 27 7.22 -0.10 -1.24
CA ALA A 27 7.71 -1.08 -0.25
C ALA A 27 8.64 -0.43 0.78
N VAL A 28 9.56 0.41 0.31
CA VAL A 28 10.45 1.20 1.18
C VAL A 28 9.65 2.15 2.06
N LEU A 29 8.61 2.79 1.50
CA LEU A 29 7.72 3.66 2.26
C LEU A 29 6.97 2.89 3.34
N ALA A 30 6.52 1.67 3.04
CA ALA A 30 5.89 0.77 4.00
C ALA A 30 6.86 0.24 5.08
N GLY A 31 8.18 0.45 4.96
CA GLY A 31 9.16 -0.09 5.89
C GLY A 31 9.44 -1.59 5.72
N ALA A 32 9.04 -2.16 4.59
CA ALA A 32 9.40 -3.52 4.18
C ALA A 32 10.61 -3.50 3.24
N ASP A 33 11.36 -4.61 3.16
CA ASP A 33 12.45 -4.71 2.19
C ASP A 33 11.93 -4.52 0.75
N PRO A 34 12.68 -3.80 -0.12
CA PRO A 34 12.33 -3.57 -1.51
C PRO A 34 11.93 -4.83 -2.30
N VAL A 35 12.49 -5.98 -1.93
CA VAL A 35 12.24 -7.27 -2.55
C VAL A 35 10.77 -7.68 -2.40
N TYR A 36 10.10 -7.31 -1.30
CA TYR A 36 8.67 -7.60 -1.11
C TYR A 36 7.77 -6.73 -2.01
N GLY A 37 8.21 -5.52 -2.38
CA GLY A 37 7.54 -4.68 -3.38
C GLY A 37 7.53 -5.31 -4.77
N LEU A 38 8.59 -6.06 -5.09
CA LEU A 38 8.70 -6.80 -6.34
C LEU A 38 7.75 -8.00 -6.38
N TYR A 39 7.67 -8.77 -5.29
CA TYR A 39 6.75 -9.89 -5.21
C TYR A 39 5.29 -9.43 -5.32
N THR A 40 4.92 -8.38 -4.58
CA THR A 40 3.55 -7.82 -4.60
C THR A 40 3.16 -7.21 -5.94
N SER A 41 4.10 -6.82 -6.79
CA SER A 41 3.81 -6.28 -8.13
C SER A 41 3.71 -7.37 -9.20
N PHE A 42 4.39 -8.50 -9.01
CA PHE A 42 4.43 -9.59 -9.99
C PHE A 42 3.25 -10.57 -9.84
N PHE A 43 2.99 -11.05 -8.62
CA PHE A 43 2.00 -12.10 -8.38
C PHE A 43 0.56 -11.68 -8.73
N PRO A 44 0.05 -10.49 -8.36
CA PRO A 44 -1.32 -10.09 -8.68
C PRO A 44 -1.58 -9.99 -10.19
N VAL A 45 -0.60 -9.53 -10.97
CA VAL A 45 -0.73 -9.44 -12.43
C VAL A 45 -0.82 -10.83 -13.05
N PHE A 46 -0.07 -11.80 -12.53
CA PHE A 46 -0.17 -13.20 -12.95
C PHE A 46 -1.55 -13.78 -12.67
N PHE A 47 -2.11 -13.58 -11.48
CA PHE A 47 -3.47 -14.04 -11.17
C PHE A 47 -4.55 -13.28 -11.95
N TYR A 48 -4.37 -11.97 -12.18
CA TYR A 48 -5.28 -11.15 -12.99
C TYR A 48 -5.34 -11.63 -14.45
N MET A 49 -4.25 -12.20 -14.99
CA MET A 49 -4.25 -12.76 -16.34
C MET A 49 -5.25 -13.92 -16.50
N PHE A 50 -5.47 -14.72 -15.46
CA PHE A 50 -6.39 -15.88 -15.51
C PHE A 50 -7.83 -15.50 -15.18
N PHE A 51 -8.05 -14.58 -14.24
CA PHE A 51 -9.39 -14.23 -13.73
C PHE A 51 -9.93 -12.88 -14.25
N GLY A 52 -9.10 -12.08 -14.93
CA GLY A 52 -9.45 -10.74 -15.37
C GLY A 52 -10.31 -10.71 -16.63
N THR A 53 -11.45 -10.02 -16.56
CA THR A 53 -12.37 -9.82 -17.69
C THR A 53 -11.97 -8.64 -18.60
N SER A 54 -11.11 -7.73 -18.11
CA SER A 54 -10.79 -6.46 -18.78
C SER A 54 -9.32 -6.35 -19.17
N LYS A 55 -9.07 -5.97 -20.43
CA LYS A 55 -7.71 -5.87 -21.01
C LYS A 55 -7.04 -4.51 -20.88
N HIS A 56 -7.73 -3.51 -20.33
CA HIS A 56 -7.27 -2.11 -20.26
C HIS A 56 -7.00 -1.61 -18.84
N ALA A 57 -7.30 -2.41 -17.81
CA ALA A 57 -7.03 -2.06 -16.43
C ALA A 57 -5.67 -2.63 -16.01
N SER A 58 -4.79 -1.75 -15.53
CA SER A 58 -3.53 -2.14 -14.91
C SER A 58 -3.71 -2.17 -13.40
N ILE A 59 -3.58 -3.34 -12.80
CA ILE A 59 -3.48 -3.49 -11.34
C ILE A 59 -2.03 -3.22 -10.94
N GLY A 60 -1.86 -2.32 -9.97
CA GLY A 60 -0.55 -1.93 -9.47
C GLY A 60 -0.60 -1.60 -7.98
N THR A 61 0.53 -1.16 -7.45
CA THR A 61 0.67 -0.76 -6.05
C THR A 61 0.16 0.66 -5.83
N PHE A 62 -0.56 0.89 -4.73
CA PHE A 62 -1.09 2.20 -4.36
C PHE A 62 -0.37 2.74 -3.11
N ALA A 63 0.15 3.95 -3.21
CA ALA A 63 0.88 4.62 -2.12
C ALA A 63 0.08 4.66 -0.80
N VAL A 64 -1.21 5.00 -0.88
CA VAL A 64 -2.08 5.11 0.31
C VAL A 64 -2.18 3.76 1.03
N ILE A 65 -2.33 2.66 0.30
CA ILE A 65 -2.43 1.31 0.88
C ILE A 65 -1.12 0.93 1.58
N SER A 66 0.03 1.25 0.98
CA SER A 66 1.34 0.98 1.58
C SER A 66 1.56 1.77 2.87
N ILE A 67 1.13 3.03 2.92
CA ILE A 67 1.21 3.86 4.14
C ILE A 67 0.26 3.30 5.21
N MET A 68 -0.98 2.98 4.86
CA MET A 68 -1.96 2.43 5.82
C MET A 68 -1.52 1.07 6.38
N ALA A 69 -0.96 0.20 5.53
CA ALA A 69 -0.38 -1.06 5.97
C ALA A 69 0.78 -0.85 6.95
N ALA A 70 1.63 0.15 6.71
CA ALA A 70 2.73 0.51 7.61
C ALA A 70 2.24 1.06 8.95
N VAL A 71 1.19 1.87 8.96
CA VAL A 71 0.60 2.39 10.20
C VAL A 71 -0.02 1.24 10.99
N ALA A 72 -0.83 0.40 10.34
CA ALA A 72 -1.49 -0.72 10.99
C ALA A 72 -0.49 -1.73 11.58
N SER A 73 0.57 -2.08 10.84
CA SER A 73 1.61 -2.98 11.34
C SER A 73 2.39 -2.39 12.51
N ASN A 74 2.70 -1.09 12.48
CA ASN A 74 3.38 -0.40 13.59
C ASN A 74 2.50 -0.33 14.85
N GLU A 75 1.21 -0.03 14.70
CA GLU A 75 0.26 -0.03 15.83
C GLU A 75 0.16 -1.42 16.47
N ILE A 76 0.05 -2.48 15.67
CA ILE A 76 0.02 -3.86 16.17
C ILE A 76 1.32 -4.21 16.91
N ILE A 77 2.47 -3.86 16.34
CA ILE A 77 3.78 -4.10 17.00
C ILE A 77 3.88 -3.34 18.32
N GLN A 78 3.35 -2.12 18.39
CA GLN A 78 3.35 -1.29 19.59
C GLN A 78 2.43 -1.88 20.68
N GLU A 79 1.22 -2.29 20.33
CA GLU A 79 0.27 -2.97 21.23
C GLU A 79 0.85 -4.29 21.77
N LEU A 80 1.53 -5.07 20.92
CA LEU A 80 2.18 -6.31 21.34
C LEU A 80 3.39 -6.07 22.25
N LYS A 81 4.16 -4.98 22.03
CA LYS A 81 5.23 -4.58 22.95
C LYS A 81 4.71 -4.14 24.31
N MET A 82 3.56 -3.47 24.36
CA MET A 82 2.92 -3.03 25.60
C MET A 82 2.25 -4.20 26.35
N SER A 83 1.72 -5.18 25.62
CA SER A 83 1.12 -6.40 26.17
C SER A 83 2.15 -7.44 26.63
N ASN A 84 3.34 -7.49 26.01
CA ASN A 84 4.45 -8.38 26.41
C ASN A 84 5.26 -7.89 27.62
N THR A 85 4.71 -6.98 28.44
CA THR A 85 5.31 -6.55 29.71
C THR A 85 5.24 -7.65 30.79
N ILE A 86 4.85 -8.88 30.46
CA ILE A 86 5.00 -10.05 31.33
C ILE A 86 5.83 -11.11 30.61
N VAL A 87 7.15 -10.93 30.72
CA VAL A 87 8.14 -12.00 30.96
C VAL A 87 7.61 -13.41 30.70
N MET A 88 7.74 -13.89 29.47
CA MET A 88 7.89 -15.33 29.23
C MET A 88 9.21 -15.58 28.53
N ASN A 89 10.23 -15.76 29.38
CA ASN A 89 11.39 -16.62 29.12
C ASN A 89 12.42 -16.16 28.08
N ASN A 90 13.12 -15.03 28.33
CA ASN A 90 14.44 -14.67 27.76
C ASN A 90 14.66 -14.81 26.23
N THR A 91 13.60 -15.04 25.44
CA THR A 91 13.62 -14.97 24.00
C THR A 91 12.88 -13.70 23.64
N VAL A 92 13.63 -12.68 23.22
CA VAL A 92 13.05 -11.51 22.58
C VAL A 92 12.31 -12.04 21.36
N ILE A 93 10.98 -12.15 21.44
CA ILE A 93 10.14 -12.39 20.26
C ILE A 93 10.24 -11.10 19.45
N SER A 94 11.30 -11.00 18.65
CA SER A 94 11.43 -10.01 17.60
C SER A 94 10.40 -10.37 16.55
N LEU A 95 9.13 -10.04 16.82
CA LEU A 95 8.06 -10.13 15.83
C LEU A 95 8.53 -9.39 14.61
N THR A 96 8.77 -10.14 13.55
CA THR A 96 9.32 -9.56 12.34
C THR A 96 8.19 -8.78 11.67
N TYR A 97 8.47 -7.57 11.19
CA TYR A 97 7.50 -6.73 10.47
C TYR A 97 6.75 -7.53 9.37
N VAL A 98 7.46 -8.47 8.74
CA VAL A 98 6.96 -9.38 7.71
C VAL A 98 5.86 -10.31 8.24
N GLU A 99 5.96 -10.85 9.46
CA GLU A 99 4.96 -11.78 10.01
C GLU A 99 3.63 -11.09 10.33
N VAL A 100 3.70 -9.87 10.84
CA VAL A 100 2.50 -9.05 11.11
C VAL A 100 1.84 -8.66 9.79
N THR A 101 2.64 -8.23 8.82
CA THR A 101 2.14 -7.77 7.51
C THR A 101 1.54 -8.91 6.69
N THR A 102 2.12 -10.11 6.71
CA THR A 102 1.57 -11.29 5.99
C THR A 102 0.27 -11.76 6.61
N THR A 103 0.16 -11.76 7.93
CA THR A 103 -1.08 -12.10 8.64
C THR A 103 -2.18 -11.10 8.28
N LEU A 104 -1.87 -9.80 8.30
CA LEU A 104 -2.81 -8.74 7.91
C LEU A 104 -3.26 -8.91 6.45
N ALA A 105 -2.31 -9.13 5.52
CA ALA A 105 -2.62 -9.34 4.11
C ALA A 105 -3.49 -10.59 3.89
N PHE A 106 -3.25 -11.67 4.64
CA PHE A 106 -4.05 -12.89 4.58
C PHE A 106 -5.48 -12.65 5.08
N THR A 107 -5.66 -11.92 6.18
CA THR A 107 -6.99 -11.54 6.68
C THR A 107 -7.74 -10.67 5.68
N ILE A 108 -7.07 -9.68 5.07
CA ILE A 108 -7.66 -8.83 4.02
C ILE A 108 -8.13 -9.70 2.85
N GLY A 109 -7.31 -10.65 2.38
CA GLY A 109 -7.70 -11.56 1.31
C GLY A 109 -8.92 -12.43 1.64
N ILE A 110 -9.05 -12.90 2.88
CA ILE A 110 -10.26 -13.63 3.32
C ILE A 110 -11.49 -12.72 3.29
N VAL A 111 -11.35 -11.48 3.78
CA VAL A 111 -12.45 -10.50 3.80
C VAL A 111 -12.87 -10.12 2.38
N GLU A 112 -11.92 -9.93 1.45
CA GLU A 112 -12.19 -9.65 0.04
C GLU A 112 -12.89 -10.84 -0.65
N LEU A 113 -12.45 -12.07 -0.37
CA LEU A 113 -13.08 -13.28 -0.90
C LEU A 113 -14.51 -13.41 -0.36
N ALA A 114 -14.71 -13.22 0.94
CA ALA A 114 -16.04 -13.21 1.56
C ALA A 114 -16.94 -12.13 0.95
N ALA A 115 -16.42 -10.91 0.77
CA ALA A 115 -17.16 -9.82 0.16
C ALA A 115 -17.56 -10.10 -1.30
N GLY A 116 -16.70 -10.80 -2.05
CA GLY A 116 -17.00 -11.31 -3.39
C GLY A 116 -18.10 -12.37 -3.39
N ILE A 117 -18.08 -13.32 -2.45
CA ILE A 117 -19.14 -14.34 -2.31
C ILE A 117 -20.48 -13.70 -1.95
N PHE A 118 -20.49 -12.72 -1.04
CA PHE A 118 -21.69 -12.00 -0.66
C PHE A 118 -22.14 -10.97 -1.71
N GLN A 119 -21.43 -10.86 -2.84
CA GLN A 119 -21.72 -9.91 -3.93
C GLN A 119 -21.95 -8.48 -3.41
N LEU A 120 -21.12 -8.03 -2.46
CA LEU A 120 -21.15 -6.66 -1.94
C LEU A 120 -20.77 -5.59 -3.00
N GLU A 121 -20.54 -6.02 -4.25
CA GLU A 121 -20.39 -5.16 -5.42
C GLU A 121 -21.60 -4.22 -5.63
N PHE A 122 -22.79 -4.59 -5.16
CA PHE A 122 -23.93 -3.67 -5.15
C PHE A 122 -23.69 -2.42 -4.27
N VAL A 123 -22.93 -2.55 -3.19
CA VAL A 123 -22.62 -1.43 -2.27
C VAL A 123 -21.64 -0.46 -2.93
N THR A 124 -20.64 -0.97 -3.65
CA THR A 124 -19.71 -0.10 -4.39
C THR A 124 -20.39 0.58 -5.57
N ALA A 125 -21.38 -0.07 -6.21
CA ALA A 125 -22.25 0.57 -7.21
C ALA A 125 -23.13 1.71 -6.65
N TYR A 126 -23.31 1.77 -5.33
CA TYR A 126 -24.05 2.84 -4.67
C TYR A 126 -23.18 4.06 -4.33
N PHE A 127 -21.85 3.96 -4.43
CA PHE A 127 -21.00 5.13 -4.27
C PHE A 127 -21.21 6.08 -5.46
N SER A 128 -21.61 7.32 -5.16
CA SER A 128 -21.71 8.37 -6.18
C SER A 128 -20.32 8.64 -6.78
N ASP A 129 -20.27 8.87 -8.09
CA ASP A 129 -19.06 9.32 -8.78
C ASP A 129 -18.41 10.54 -8.10
N THR A 130 -19.22 11.42 -7.50
CA THR A 130 -18.74 12.60 -6.76
C THR A 130 -17.97 12.21 -5.49
N LEU A 131 -18.42 11.17 -4.78
CA LEU A 131 -17.76 10.69 -3.56
C LEU A 131 -16.44 10.01 -3.90
N VAL A 132 -16.42 9.16 -4.93
CA VAL A 132 -15.21 8.50 -5.41
C VAL A 132 -14.19 9.53 -5.91
N SER A 133 -14.64 10.52 -6.69
CA SER A 133 -13.79 11.62 -7.16
C SER A 133 -13.21 12.42 -5.99
N GLY A 134 -14.03 12.79 -5.00
CA GLY A 134 -13.58 13.46 -3.78
C GLY A 134 -12.51 12.66 -3.03
N PHE A 135 -12.72 11.37 -2.84
CA PHE A 135 -11.74 10.48 -2.20
C PHE A 135 -10.42 10.42 -2.98
N ILE A 136 -10.48 10.29 -4.32
CA ILE A 136 -9.27 10.24 -5.17
C ILE A 136 -8.51 11.58 -5.10
N THR A 137 -9.20 12.72 -5.10
CA THR A 137 -8.52 14.03 -4.96
C THR A 137 -7.82 14.18 -3.60
N ALA A 138 -8.47 13.76 -2.51
CA ALA A 138 -7.87 13.77 -1.18
C ALA A 138 -6.68 12.79 -1.10
N ALA A 139 -6.82 11.60 -1.68
CA ALA A 139 -5.74 10.62 -1.79
C ALA A 139 -4.56 11.17 -2.61
N ALA A 140 -4.81 11.86 -3.72
CA ALA A 140 -3.76 12.48 -4.53
C ALA A 140 -2.97 13.54 -3.73
N ILE A 141 -3.66 14.42 -3.01
CA ILE A 141 -3.02 15.39 -2.11
C ILE A 141 -2.19 14.66 -1.05
N HIS A 142 -2.74 13.61 -0.43
CA HIS A 142 -2.04 12.82 0.57
C HIS A 142 -0.76 12.16 0.02
N VAL A 143 -0.79 11.64 -1.21
CA VAL A 143 0.38 11.05 -1.88
C VAL A 143 1.45 12.10 -2.16
N VAL A 144 1.06 13.31 -2.59
CA VAL A 144 2.02 14.42 -2.76
C VAL A 144 2.71 14.72 -1.43
N TYR A 145 1.97 14.79 -0.32
CA TYR A 145 2.56 14.98 1.00
C TYR A 145 3.48 13.82 1.43
N ALA A 146 3.10 12.58 1.17
CA ALA A 146 3.93 11.42 1.50
C ALA A 146 5.23 11.34 0.68
N GLN A 147 5.28 11.99 -0.49
CA GLN A 147 6.47 12.06 -1.35
C GLN A 147 7.34 13.30 -1.09
N LEU A 148 6.81 14.34 -0.40
CA LEU A 148 7.56 15.56 -0.08
C LEU A 148 8.78 15.27 0.80
N ASP A 149 8.66 14.36 1.78
CA ASP A 149 9.76 13.97 2.66
C ASP A 149 10.95 13.39 1.88
N GLY A 150 10.66 12.57 0.86
CA GLY A 150 11.68 11.99 -0.02
C GLY A 150 12.29 12.99 -1.00
N PHE A 151 11.52 14.01 -1.43
CA PHE A 151 12.01 15.05 -2.34
C PHE A 151 12.93 16.06 -1.64
N PHE A 152 12.59 16.46 -0.42
CA PHE A 152 13.39 17.43 0.35
C PHE A 152 14.56 16.79 1.12
N GLY A 153 14.62 15.45 1.20
CA GLY A 153 15.77 14.73 1.76
C GLY A 153 15.88 14.81 3.28
N PHE A 154 14.86 15.34 3.97
CA PHE A 154 14.82 15.36 5.43
C PHE A 154 14.45 13.96 5.94
N THR A 155 15.24 13.42 6.88
CA THR A 155 14.87 12.19 7.62
C THR A 155 13.81 12.57 8.65
N ALA A 156 12.57 12.77 8.21
CA ALA A 156 11.46 13.05 9.10
C ALA A 156 11.18 11.81 9.96
N PRO A 157 10.97 11.97 11.29
CA PRO A 157 10.47 10.88 12.12
C PRO A 157 9.15 10.37 11.56
N LYS A 158 9.01 9.05 11.38
CA LYS A 158 7.74 8.44 10.95
C LYS A 158 6.69 8.63 12.04
N PHE A 159 5.88 9.69 11.92
CA PHE A 159 4.76 9.94 12.84
C PHE A 159 3.53 9.13 12.41
N ASN A 160 2.89 8.45 13.34
CA ASN A 160 1.59 7.80 13.13
C ASN A 160 0.50 8.60 13.86
N GLY A 161 -0.69 8.74 13.25
CA GLY A 161 -1.89 9.29 13.90
C GLY A 161 -2.63 10.40 13.15
N ILE A 162 -3.80 10.78 13.69
CA ILE A 162 -4.61 11.93 13.26
C ILE A 162 -3.76 13.20 13.34
N GLY A 163 -3.60 13.89 12.21
CA GLY A 163 -2.72 15.05 12.08
C GLY A 163 -1.33 14.77 11.51
N TYR A 164 -1.10 13.61 10.87
CA TYR A 164 0.14 13.31 10.14
C TYR A 164 0.61 14.47 9.26
N LEU A 165 -0.30 15.05 8.45
CA LEU A 165 0.02 16.17 7.56
C LEU A 165 0.53 17.41 8.29
N PHE A 166 -0.08 17.76 9.43
CA PHE A 166 0.35 18.90 10.25
C PHE A 166 1.67 18.63 10.96
N LYS A 167 1.89 17.40 11.44
CA LYS A 167 3.14 17.01 12.12
C LYS A 167 4.32 16.90 11.16
N VAL A 168 4.09 16.47 9.92
CA VAL A 168 5.09 16.47 8.85
C VAL A 168 5.44 17.91 8.49
N PHE A 169 4.45 18.79 8.32
CA PHE A 169 4.69 20.20 8.01
C PHE A 169 5.44 20.93 9.15
N ASP A 170 5.07 20.69 10.40
CA ASP A 170 5.77 21.24 11.57
C ASP A 170 7.18 20.65 11.73
N GLY A 171 7.36 19.35 11.44
CA GLY A 171 8.68 18.71 11.43
C GLY A 171 9.62 19.24 10.33
N ILE A 172 9.09 19.64 9.18
CA ILE A 172 9.86 20.27 8.09
C ILE A 172 10.25 21.70 8.46
N ILE A 173 9.38 22.45 9.15
CA ILE A 173 9.64 23.84 9.58
C ILE A 173 10.60 23.92 10.78
N ASN A 174 10.55 22.96 11.69
CA ASN A 174 11.41 22.93 12.89
C ASN A 174 12.72 22.13 12.73
N SER A 175 12.97 21.54 11.55
CA SER A 175 14.27 20.94 11.27
C SER A 175 15.29 22.03 10.93
N PRO A 176 16.40 22.18 11.68
CA PRO A 176 17.45 23.16 11.40
C PRO A 176 18.23 22.84 10.11
#